data_AF-A0A922Y1N4-F1
#
_entry.id   AF-A0A922Y1N4-F1
#
_cell.length_a   1.000
_cell.length_b   1.000
_cell.length_c   1.000
_cell.angle_alpha   90.00
_cell.angle_beta   90.00
_cell.angle_gamma   90.00
#
_symmetry.space_group_name_H-M   'P 1'
#
loop_
_entity.id
_entity.type
_entity.pdbx_description
1 polymer ?
#
loop_
_entity_poly.entity_id
_entity_poly.type
_entity_poly.pdbx_seq_one_letter_code
_entity_poly.pdbx_strand_id
1 'polypeptide(L)'
;SLTDIMDKLVVDDWGQCKGGKFGSLRAHVEAGKLSAETLHAELGQIVAGLKPGRQSDDETNLFWHRGLSLSDIALGHAMLTKARRLGIGQRLRYA
;
A
#
# COMPACT_ATOMS: atom_id res chain seq x y z
N SER A 1 -20.65 -2.72 -7.34
CA SER A 1 -19.47 -3.23 -6.62
C SER A 1 -18.77 -2.06 -5.98
N LEU A 2 -17.98 -2.25 -4.92
CA LEU A 2 -17.23 -1.14 -4.32
C LEU A 2 -16.27 -0.50 -5.34
N THR A 3 -15.74 -1.29 -6.26
CA THR A 3 -14.95 -0.83 -7.43
C THR A 3 -15.72 0.05 -8.42
N ASP A 4 -17.06 0.01 -8.44
CA ASP A 4 -17.87 0.68 -9.47
C ASP A 4 -18.34 2.07 -9.04
N ILE A 5 -18.13 2.43 -7.77
CA ILE A 5 -18.67 3.66 -7.15
C ILE A 5 -17.58 4.56 -6.59
N MET A 6 -16.31 4.21 -6.77
CA MET A 6 -15.15 4.98 -6.29
C MET A 6 -14.56 5.76 -7.45
N ASP A 7 -14.20 7.02 -7.23
CA ASP A 7 -13.54 7.85 -8.23
C ASP A 7 -12.10 7.40 -8.47
N LYS A 8 -11.40 7.02 -7.39
CA LYS A 8 -10.04 6.46 -7.46
C LYS A 8 -9.93 5.23 -6.60
N LEU A 9 -9.29 4.21 -7.17
CA LEU A 9 -8.89 3.01 -6.45
C LEU A 9 -7.36 2.94 -6.40
N VAL A 10 -6.82 2.99 -5.19
CA VAL A 10 -5.39 2.96 -4.90
C VAL A 10 -5.06 1.69 -4.13
N VAL A 11 -3.95 1.04 -4.47
CA VAL A 11 -3.46 -0.13 -3.75
C VAL A 11 -2.04 0.08 -3.24
N ASP A 12 -1.56 -0.79 -2.38
CA ASP A 12 -0.15 -0.81 -1.97
C ASP A 12 0.74 -1.50 -3.02
N ASP A 13 0.31 -2.66 -3.54
CA ASP A 13 1.00 -3.40 -4.61
C ASP A 13 -0.02 -4.12 -5.51
N TRP A 14 0.04 -3.83 -6.82
CA TRP A 14 -0.84 -4.42 -7.82
C TRP A 14 -0.55 -5.90 -8.07
N GLY A 15 0.71 -6.31 -8.02
CA GLY A 15 1.11 -7.72 -8.17
C GLY A 15 0.44 -8.61 -7.13
N GLN A 16 0.29 -8.08 -5.92
CA GLN A 16 -0.38 -8.71 -4.81
C GLN A 16 -1.90 -8.74 -4.97
N CYS A 17 -2.53 -7.78 -5.63
CA CYS A 17 -3.98 -7.75 -5.83
C CYS A 17 -4.50 -8.93 -6.66
N LYS A 18 -3.74 -9.38 -7.66
CA LYS A 18 -4.12 -10.46 -8.60
C LYS A 18 -3.45 -11.81 -8.35
N GLY A 19 -2.47 -11.90 -7.45
CA GLY A 19 -1.62 -13.09 -7.29
C GLY A 19 -2.27 -14.26 -6.54
N GLY A 20 -2.37 -15.42 -7.19
CA GLY A 20 -2.72 -16.72 -6.58
C GLY A 20 -4.09 -16.77 -5.90
N LYS A 21 -4.36 -17.84 -5.13
CA LYS A 21 -5.64 -18.03 -4.41
C LYS A 21 -5.95 -16.91 -3.39
N PHE A 22 -4.93 -16.18 -2.95
CA PHE A 22 -5.01 -15.20 -1.85
C PHE A 22 -4.89 -13.74 -2.32
N GLY A 23 -5.05 -13.46 -3.63
CA GLY A 23 -5.09 -12.10 -4.18
C GLY A 23 -6.11 -11.21 -3.46
N SER A 24 -5.69 -10.06 -2.93
CA SER A 24 -6.50 -9.23 -2.02
C SER A 24 -7.74 -8.62 -2.70
N LEU A 25 -7.69 -8.45 -4.02
CA LEU A 25 -8.81 -7.99 -4.86
C LEU A 25 -9.10 -8.98 -6.00
N ARG A 26 -8.64 -10.23 -5.88
CA ARG A 26 -8.68 -11.25 -6.95
C ARG A 26 -10.06 -11.39 -7.58
N ALA A 27 -11.11 -11.50 -6.77
CA ALA A 27 -12.46 -11.68 -7.27
C ALA A 27 -12.94 -10.52 -8.16
N HIS A 28 -12.49 -9.29 -7.88
CA HIS A 28 -12.82 -8.12 -8.69
C HIS A 28 -12.05 -8.12 -10.01
N VAL A 29 -10.78 -8.54 -9.97
CA VAL A 29 -9.95 -8.69 -11.17
C VAL A 29 -10.50 -9.79 -12.08
N GLU A 30 -10.83 -10.96 -11.51
CA GLU A 30 -11.41 -12.09 -12.25
C GLU A 30 -12.79 -11.77 -12.83
N ALA A 31 -13.57 -10.94 -12.14
CA ALA A 31 -14.86 -10.44 -12.64
C ALA A 31 -14.73 -9.28 -13.65
N GLY A 32 -13.50 -8.87 -14.02
CA GLY A 32 -13.24 -7.77 -14.96
C GLY A 32 -13.58 -6.38 -14.42
N LYS A 33 -13.80 -6.23 -13.11
CA LYS A 33 -14.17 -4.96 -12.45
C LYS A 33 -12.98 -4.12 -12.03
N LEU A 34 -11.77 -4.69 -12.08
CA LEU A 34 -10.53 -4.00 -11.79
C LEU A 34 -9.42 -4.56 -12.67
N SER A 35 -8.63 -3.67 -13.25
CA SER A 35 -7.51 -3.99 -14.13
C SER A 35 -6.34 -3.05 -13.85
N ALA A 36 -5.18 -3.28 -14.48
CA ALA A 36 -4.04 -2.38 -14.31
C ALA A 36 -4.32 -0.98 -14.88
N GLU A 37 -5.19 -0.90 -15.88
CA GLU A 37 -5.58 0.32 -16.59
C GLU A 37 -6.64 1.12 -15.82
N THR A 38 -7.52 0.43 -15.10
CA THR A 38 -8.59 1.06 -14.28
C THR A 38 -8.15 1.35 -12.84
N LEU A 39 -7.08 0.71 -12.37
CA LEU A 39 -6.41 1.07 -11.12
C LEU A 39 -5.82 2.48 -11.22
N HIS A 40 -6.18 3.37 -10.30
CA HIS A 40 -5.67 4.74 -10.31
C HIS A 40 -4.16 4.77 -10.05
N ALA A 41 -3.70 4.17 -8.95
CA ALA A 41 -2.28 4.18 -8.58
C ALA A 41 -1.92 3.07 -7.58
N GLU A 42 -0.62 2.75 -7.53
CA GLU A 42 -0.02 2.25 -6.29
C GLU A 42 0.34 3.44 -5.37
N LEU A 43 0.20 3.29 -4.05
CA LEU A 43 0.44 4.37 -3.09
C LEU A 43 1.84 4.98 -3.24
N GLY A 44 2.85 4.15 -3.53
CA GLY A 44 4.22 4.60 -3.78
C GLY A 44 4.33 5.60 -4.94
N GLN A 45 3.51 5.46 -5.98
CA GLN A 45 3.47 6.40 -7.11
C GLN A 45 2.92 7.76 -6.68
N ILE A 46 1.93 7.78 -5.79
CA ILE A 46 1.39 9.02 -5.23
C ILE A 46 2.42 9.69 -4.31
N VAL A 47 3.04 8.93 -3.42
CA VAL A 47 4.09 9.44 -2.51
C VAL A 47 5.28 10.02 -3.28
N ALA A 48 5.66 9.41 -4.40
CA ALA A 48 6.74 9.88 -5.26
C ALA A 48 6.34 11.06 -6.18
N GLY A 49 5.09 11.53 -6.14
CA GLY A 49 4.60 12.59 -7.01
C GLY A 49 4.40 12.18 -8.48
N LEU A 50 4.44 10.88 -8.79
CA LEU A 50 4.28 10.35 -10.15
C LEU A 50 2.81 10.28 -10.58
N LYS A 51 1.89 10.15 -9.62
CA LYS A 51 0.43 10.23 -9.85
C LYS A 51 -0.21 11.13 -8.80
N PRO A 52 -1.26 11.90 -9.15
CA PRO A 52 -1.94 12.74 -8.17
C PRO A 52 -2.70 11.89 -7.15
N GLY A 53 -2.75 12.37 -5.90
CA GLY A 53 -3.64 11.83 -4.88
C GLY A 53 -5.08 12.33 -5.06
N ARG A 54 -5.70 12.76 -3.96
CA ARG A 54 -6.99 13.48 -3.99
C ARG A 54 -6.86 14.78 -4.77
N GLN A 55 -7.84 15.10 -5.61
CA GLN A 55 -7.86 16.33 -6.42
C GLN A 55 -9.09 17.20 -6.22
N SER A 56 -10.15 16.67 -5.60
CA SER A 56 -11.31 17.47 -5.16
C SER A 56 -11.92 16.89 -3.89
N ASP A 57 -12.77 17.70 -3.25
CA ASP A 57 -13.54 17.31 -2.07
C ASP A 57 -14.74 16.40 -2.42
N ASP A 58 -15.18 16.41 -3.68
CA ASP A 58 -16.29 15.57 -4.17
C ASP A 58 -15.86 14.11 -4.43
N GLU A 59 -14.56 13.83 -4.52
CA GLU A 59 -14.04 12.49 -4.77
C GLU A 59 -14.27 11.52 -3.59
N THR A 60 -14.87 10.37 -3.86
CA THR A 60 -14.86 9.20 -3.00
C THR A 60 -13.75 8.24 -3.44
N ASN A 61 -12.65 8.23 -2.68
CA ASN A 61 -11.44 7.47 -3.03
C ASN A 61 -11.27 6.26 -2.08
N LEU A 62 -11.00 5.09 -2.65
CA LEU A 62 -10.63 3.88 -1.91
C LEU A 62 -9.13 3.70 -1.93
N PHE A 63 -8.52 3.60 -0.75
CA PHE A 63 -7.21 2.97 -0.60
C PHE A 63 -7.39 1.57 0.01
N TRP A 64 -7.00 0.55 -0.74
CA TRP A 64 -7.02 -0.84 -0.29
C TRP A 64 -5.59 -1.36 -0.16
N HIS A 65 -5.12 -1.61 1.05
CA HIS A 65 -3.81 -2.18 1.29
C HIS A 65 -3.91 -3.60 1.84
N ARG A 66 -3.03 -4.49 1.38
CA ARG A 66 -2.84 -5.79 2.03
C ARG A 66 -1.83 -5.69 3.17
N GLY A 67 -0.83 -4.82 3.03
CA GLY A 67 0.35 -4.73 3.87
C GLY A 67 1.60 -5.23 3.13
N LEU A 68 2.68 -4.45 3.22
CA LEU A 68 3.98 -4.78 2.62
C LEU A 68 5.03 -4.89 3.71
N SER A 69 5.77 -6.01 3.74
CA SER A 69 6.86 -6.20 4.72
C SER A 69 7.94 -5.12 4.62
N LEU A 70 8.07 -4.46 3.46
CA LEU A 70 8.94 -3.32 3.25
C LEU A 70 8.67 -2.20 4.26
N SER A 71 7.40 -1.90 4.56
CA SER A 71 7.07 -0.84 5.54
C SER A 71 7.48 -1.24 6.95
N ASP A 72 7.39 -2.51 7.32
CA ASP A 72 7.81 -3.00 8.64
C ASP A 72 9.32 -2.87 8.83
N ILE A 73 10.11 -3.24 7.81
CA ILE A 73 11.57 -3.13 7.85
C ILE A 73 12.00 -1.66 7.87
N ALA A 74 11.39 -0.81 7.05
CA ALA A 74 11.68 0.63 7.03
C ALA A 74 11.36 1.28 8.38
N LEU A 75 10.20 0.98 8.96
CA LEU A 75 9.81 1.45 10.29
C LEU A 75 10.77 0.93 11.36
N GLY A 76 11.10 -0.37 11.33
CA GLY A 76 12.03 -0.99 12.26
C GLY A 76 13.40 -0.32 12.23
N HIS A 77 13.93 -0.03 11.04
CA HIS A 77 15.17 0.72 10.88
C HIS A 77 15.08 2.14 11.45
N ALA A 78 14.01 2.88 11.14
CA ALA A 78 13.78 4.22 11.67
C ALA A 78 13.68 4.22 13.21
N MET A 79 13.00 3.24 13.79
CA MET A 79 12.86 3.08 15.24
C MET A 79 14.19 2.72 15.90
N LEU A 80 14.99 1.82 15.31
CA LEU A 80 16.35 1.51 15.78
C LEU A 80 17.25 2.76 15.78
N THR A 81 17.21 3.56 14.71
CA THR A 81 17.97 4.80 14.61
C THR A 81 17.53 5.83 15.67
N LYS A 82 16.21 5.99 15.86
CA LYS A 82 15.64 6.85 16.91
C LYS A 82 16.04 6.39 18.31
N ALA A 83 15.97 5.10 18.60
CA ALA A 83 16.32 4.51 19.89
C ALA A 83 17.79 4.77 20.24
N ARG A 84 18.71 4.60 19.27
CA ARG A 84 20.14 4.94 19.44
C ARG A 84 20.35 6.39 19.83
N ARG A 85 19.68 7.33 19.16
CA ARG A 85 19.78 8.78 19.49
C ARG A 85 19.28 9.10 20.90
N LEU A 86 18.30 8.36 21.38
CA LEU A 86 17.71 8.55 22.71
C LEU A 86 18.38 7.73 23.82
N GLY A 87 19.39 6.92 23.50
CA GLY A 87 20.01 6.02 24.48
C GLY A 87 19.08 4.90 24.99
N ILE A 88 18.06 4.54 24.21
CA ILE A 88 17.07 3.50 24.57
C ILE A 88 17.46 2.16 23.93
N GLY A 89 17.41 1.09 24.71
CA GLY A 89 17.54 -0.30 24.23
C GLY A 89 18.63 -1.10 24.95
N GLN A 90 18.76 -2.37 24.58
CA GLN A 90 19.74 -3.30 25.13
C GLN A 90 20.48 -4.02 23.99
N ARG A 91 21.81 -4.08 24.06
CA ARG A 91 22.61 -4.87 23.13
C ARG A 91 22.68 -6.31 23.63
N LEU A 92 22.17 -7.24 22.84
CA LEU A 92 22.26 -8.67 23.08
C LEU A 92 23.47 -9.25 22.34
N ARG A 93 24.06 -10.33 22.86
CA ARG A 93 25.08 -11.10 22.14
C ARG A 93 24.36 -12.06 21.18
N TYR A 94 24.81 -12.10 19.94
CA TYR A 94 24.38 -13.13 18.99
C TYR A 94 25.09 -14.45 19.34
N ALA A 95 24.37 -15.57 19.23
CA ALA A 95 24.89 -16.91 19.53
C ALA A 95 25.43 -17.58 18.26
#